data_AF-A0A6V8D9X3-F1
#
_entry.id   AF-A0A6V8D9X3-F1
#
_cell.length_a   1.000
_cell.length_b   1.000
_cell.length_c   1.000
_cell.angle_alpha   90.00
_cell.angle_beta   90.00
_cell.angle_gamma   90.00
#
_symmetry.space_group_name_H-M   'P 1'
#
loop_
_entity.id
_entity.type
_entity.pdbx_description
1 polymer ?
#
loop_
_entity_poly.entity_id
_entity_poly.type
_entity_poly.pdbx_seq_one_letter_code
_entity_poly.pdbx_strand_id
1 'polypeptide(L)'
;MTNNRIPFNRDQQLGLDIDRHIALDAGAGTGKTTVMAERYVQHLIASLQRSTLLLPNGPREPLSGHGALRAPARERTERKAWPGLLPSEVVAITFTKKAASELKARIRARVAATRKSPILGGDD
;
A
#
# COMPACT_ATOMS: atom_id res chain seq x y z
N MET A 1 -6.31 -20.10 12.58
CA MET A 1 -5.70 -19.08 13.45
C MET A 1 -6.34 -17.74 13.12
N THR A 2 -7.22 -17.26 13.98
CA THR A 2 -7.88 -15.96 13.85
C THR A 2 -6.82 -14.87 13.95
N ASN A 3 -6.64 -14.11 12.88
CA ASN A 3 -5.63 -13.05 12.80
C ASN A 3 -6.13 -11.85 13.62
N ASN A 4 -5.93 -11.88 14.94
CA ASN A 4 -6.39 -10.85 15.86
C ASN A 4 -5.54 -9.57 15.66
N ARG A 5 -5.92 -8.73 14.69
CA ARG A 5 -5.27 -7.43 14.47
C ARG A 5 -5.65 -6.52 15.64
N ILE A 6 -4.63 -6.09 16.38
CA ILE A 6 -4.81 -5.01 17.36
C ILE A 6 -5.26 -3.76 16.58
N PRO A 7 -6.39 -3.13 16.94
CA PRO A 7 -6.85 -1.92 16.29
C PRO A 7 -5.83 -0.79 16.47
N PHE A 8 -5.67 0.05 15.46
CA PHE A 8 -4.82 1.22 15.56
C PHE A 8 -5.39 2.20 16.59
N ASN A 9 -4.50 2.76 17.41
CA ASN A 9 -4.88 3.85 18.32
C ASN A 9 -5.14 5.15 17.53
N ARG A 10 -5.62 6.19 18.21
CA ARG A 10 -5.99 7.46 17.59
C ARG A 10 -4.85 8.08 16.78
N ASP A 11 -3.64 8.12 17.31
CA ASP A 11 -2.49 8.76 16.64
C ASP A 11 -2.04 7.95 15.42
N GLN A 12 -2.07 6.62 15.54
CA GLN A 12 -1.80 5.72 14.43
C GLN A 12 -2.85 5.87 13.32
N GLN A 13 -4.15 6.00 13.68
CA GLN A 13 -5.23 6.26 12.73
C GLN A 13 -5.06 7.60 12.01
N LEU A 14 -4.72 8.67 12.74
CA LEU A 14 -4.41 9.98 12.13
C LEU A 14 -3.25 9.87 11.14
N GLY A 15 -2.23 9.07 11.48
CA GLY A 15 -1.12 8.77 10.58
C GLY A 15 -1.50 8.06 9.27
N LEU A 16 -2.72 7.55 9.14
CA LEU A 16 -3.22 6.89 7.93
C LEU A 16 -3.98 7.83 6.99
N ASP A 17 -4.22 9.09 7.34
CA ASP A 17 -4.88 10.03 6.40
C ASP A 17 -3.92 10.36 5.24
N ILE A 18 -4.16 9.69 4.10
CA ILE A 18 -3.33 9.75 2.89
C ILE A 18 -3.42 11.08 2.13
N ASP A 19 -4.42 11.92 2.43
CA ASP A 19 -4.65 13.19 1.73
C ASP A 19 -3.96 14.38 2.39
N ARG A 20 -3.35 14.15 3.57
CA ARG A 20 -2.61 15.15 4.33
C ARG A 20 -1.11 14.92 4.31
N HIS A 21 -0.35 16.01 4.35
CA HIS A 21 1.05 15.96 4.79
C HIS A 21 1.07 15.89 6.32
N ILE A 22 1.65 14.82 6.86
CA ILE A 22 1.63 14.54 8.30
C ILE A 22 3.06 14.34 8.79
N ALA A 23 3.41 15.01 9.89
CA ALA A 23 4.57 14.69 10.70
C ALA A 23 4.09 13.93 11.94
N LEU A 24 4.67 12.76 12.19
CA LEU A 24 4.38 11.94 13.38
C LEU A 24 5.61 11.91 14.27
N ASP A 25 5.48 12.41 15.49
CA ASP A 25 6.46 12.17 16.55
C ASP A 25 6.00 10.99 17.39
N ALA A 26 6.87 9.98 17.55
CA ALA A 26 6.56 8.82 18.35
C ALA A 26 7.83 8.12 18.84
N GLY A 27 7.79 7.64 20.08
CA GLY A 27 8.90 6.91 20.73
C GLY A 27 9.22 5.55 20.11
N ALA A 28 10.21 4.85 20.67
CA ALA A 28 10.50 3.47 20.28
C ALA A 28 9.30 2.54 20.58
N GLY A 29 9.07 1.54 19.74
CA GLY A 29 8.00 0.54 19.97
C GLY A 29 6.56 0.99 19.69
N THR A 30 6.32 2.26 19.36
CA THR A 30 4.97 2.82 19.13
C THR A 30 4.31 2.43 17.80
N GLY A 31 4.98 1.62 16.97
CA GLY A 31 4.41 1.13 15.71
C GLY A 31 4.57 2.07 14.50
N LYS A 32 5.49 3.04 14.53
CA LYS A 32 5.78 3.94 13.38
C LYS A 32 5.89 3.21 12.04
N THR A 33 6.70 2.15 12.00
CA THR A 33 6.91 1.34 10.78
C THR A 33 5.63 0.63 10.34
N THR A 34 4.77 0.23 11.28
CA THR A 34 3.48 -0.39 10.98
C THR A 34 2.53 0.63 10.34
N VAL A 35 2.46 1.85 10.88
CA VAL A 35 1.66 2.94 10.29
C VAL A 35 2.18 3.29 8.89
N MET A 36 3.49 3.42 8.71
CA MET A 36 4.09 3.67 7.39
C MET A 36 3.77 2.57 6.37
N ALA A 37 3.85 1.30 6.78
CA ALA A 37 3.52 0.19 5.89
C ALA A 37 2.03 0.16 5.52
N GLU A 38 1.14 0.42 6.48
CA GLU A 38 -0.30 0.48 6.22
C GLU A 38 -0.64 1.68 5.31
N ARG A 39 -0.12 2.87 5.61
CA ARG A 39 -0.31 4.08 4.80
C ARG A 39 0.16 3.88 3.36
N TYR A 40 1.32 3.24 3.17
CA TYR A 40 1.80 2.89 1.83
C TYR A 40 0.79 2.02 1.09
N VAL A 41 0.24 0.98 1.75
CA VAL A 41 -0.76 0.10 1.12
C VAL A 41 -2.06 0.84 0.83
N GLN A 42 -2.49 1.77 1.69
CA GLN A 42 -3.66 2.62 1.43
C GLN A 42 -3.49 3.45 0.16
N HIS A 43 -2.31 4.06 -0.06
CA HIS A 43 -2.00 4.75 -1.32
C HIS A 43 -2.11 3.83 -2.54
N LEU A 44 -1.84 2.53 -2.40
CA LEU A 44 -1.98 1.59 -3.51
C LEU A 44 -3.45 1.26 -3.81
N ILE A 45 -4.28 1.06 -2.78
CA ILE A 45 -5.63 0.51 -2.93
C ILE A 45 -6.73 1.58 -3.01
N ALA A 46 -6.48 2.80 -2.51
CA ALA A 46 -7.43 3.90 -2.61
C ALA A 46 -7.45 4.43 -4.06
N SER A 47 -8.58 4.21 -4.74
CA SER A 47 -8.82 4.75 -6.08
C SER A 47 -8.91 6.29 -6.05
N LEU A 48 -9.60 6.82 -5.05
CA LEU A 48 -9.77 8.25 -4.85
C LEU A 48 -8.85 8.73 -3.72
N GLN A 49 -7.87 9.55 -4.09
CA GLN A 49 -6.96 10.24 -3.18
C GLN A 49 -6.45 11.52 -3.86
N ARG A 50 -5.96 12.48 -3.09
CA ARG A 50 -5.43 13.74 -3.59
C ARG A 50 -4.40 13.54 -4.72
N SER A 51 -3.52 12.56 -4.58
CA SER A 51 -2.49 12.27 -5.59
C SER A 51 -3.07 11.77 -6.92
N THR A 52 -4.12 10.94 -6.91
CA THR A 52 -4.73 10.44 -8.16
C THR A 52 -5.58 11.50 -8.85
N LEU A 53 -6.03 12.52 -8.11
CA LEU A 53 -6.81 13.64 -8.65
C LEU A 53 -5.94 14.79 -9.18
N LEU A 54 -4.82 15.08 -8.52
CA LEU A 54 -4.04 16.29 -8.78
C LEU A 54 -2.77 16.07 -9.60
N LEU A 55 -2.28 14.83 -9.68
CA LEU A 55 -1.01 14.51 -10.34
C LEU A 55 -1.24 13.58 -11.53
N PRO A 56 -0.45 13.72 -12.61
CA PRO A 56 -0.46 12.73 -13.69
C PRO A 56 0.08 11.39 -13.17
N ASN A 57 -0.40 10.30 -13.75
CA ASN A 57 0.16 8.97 -13.50
C ASN A 57 1.62 8.91 -13.96
N GLY A 58 2.43 8.14 -13.23
CA GLY A 58 3.79 7.82 -13.66
C GLY A 58 3.80 6.84 -14.84
N PRO A 59 4.98 6.49 -15.38
CA PRO A 59 5.08 5.46 -16.41
C PRO A 59 4.51 4.11 -15.93
N ARG A 60 3.49 3.60 -16.60
CA ARG A 60 2.79 2.34 -16.26
C ARG A 60 3.07 1.20 -17.22
N GLU A 61 4.17 1.28 -17.96
CA GLU A 61 4.55 0.25 -18.92
C GLU A 61 4.77 -1.11 -18.23
N PRO A 62 4.45 -2.23 -18.90
CA PRO A 62 4.73 -3.56 -18.37
C PRO A 62 6.23 -3.73 -18.13
N LEU A 63 6.59 -4.23 -16.96
CA LEU A 63 7.96 -4.70 -16.74
C LEU A 63 8.16 -5.95 -17.59
N SER A 64 9.07 -5.90 -18.56
CA SER A 64 9.55 -7.07 -19.30
C SER A 64 10.64 -7.79 -18.49
N GLY A 65 10.68 -9.13 -18.58
CA GLY A 65 11.78 -9.94 -18.00
C GLY A 65 11.47 -10.73 -16.72
N HIS A 66 12.55 -11.19 -16.06
CA HIS A 66 12.51 -12.03 -14.87
C HIS A 66 11.91 -11.28 -13.67
N GLY A 67 10.73 -11.73 -13.21
CA GLY A 67 9.94 -11.03 -12.18
C GLY A 67 8.51 -10.68 -12.62
N ALA A 68 8.14 -10.99 -13.87
CA ALA A 68 6.76 -10.90 -14.33
C ALA A 68 5.80 -11.67 -13.38
N LEU A 69 4.68 -11.01 -13.04
CA LEU A 69 3.66 -11.49 -12.10
C LEU A 69 3.30 -12.96 -12.37
N ARG A 70 3.14 -13.74 -11.29
CA ARG A 70 2.85 -15.19 -11.35
C ARG A 70 1.35 -15.53 -11.23
N ALA A 71 0.48 -14.54 -11.00
CA ALA A 71 -0.97 -14.77 -10.92
C ALA A 71 -1.55 -15.13 -12.30
N PRO A 72 -2.58 -15.96 -12.43
CA PRO A 72 -3.20 -16.25 -13.74
C PRO A 72 -3.76 -14.97 -14.38
N ALA A 73 -3.74 -14.88 -15.71
CA ALA A 73 -4.07 -13.65 -16.45
C ALA A 73 -5.44 -13.06 -16.08
N ARG A 74 -6.45 -13.92 -15.87
CA ARG A 74 -7.81 -13.56 -15.43
C ARG A 74 -7.89 -12.84 -14.07
N GLU A 75 -6.88 -12.98 -13.22
CA GLU A 75 -6.80 -12.33 -11.90
C GLU A 75 -5.91 -11.07 -11.92
N ARG A 76 -5.51 -10.61 -13.11
CA ARG A 76 -4.67 -9.43 -13.28
C ARG A 76 -5.50 -8.27 -13.78
N THR A 77 -5.44 -7.16 -13.06
CA THR A 77 -5.82 -5.86 -13.62
C THR A 77 -4.65 -5.34 -14.46
N GLU A 78 -4.94 -4.79 -15.63
CA GLU A 78 -3.93 -4.07 -16.40
C GLU A 78 -3.40 -2.88 -15.59
N ARG A 79 -2.09 -2.61 -15.70
CA ARG A 79 -1.46 -1.51 -14.95
C ARG A 79 -2.10 -0.15 -15.22
N LYS A 80 -2.47 0.10 -16.49
CA LYS A 80 -3.14 1.34 -16.91
C LYS A 80 -4.55 1.46 -16.34
N ALA A 81 -5.23 0.35 -16.10
CA ALA A 81 -6.58 0.30 -15.55
C ALA A 81 -6.63 0.33 -14.00
N TRP A 82 -5.48 0.21 -13.32
CA TRP A 82 -5.44 0.28 -11.85
C TRP A 82 -5.80 1.70 -11.36
N PRO A 83 -6.84 1.88 -10.54
CA PRO A 83 -7.31 3.22 -10.19
C PRO A 83 -6.50 3.91 -9.09
N GLY A 84 -5.77 3.15 -8.27
CA GLY A 84 -4.88 3.71 -7.24
C GLY A 84 -3.46 3.97 -7.77
N LEU A 85 -2.53 4.23 -6.85
CA LEU A 85 -1.11 4.35 -7.20
C LEU A 85 -0.47 2.96 -7.37
N LEU A 86 0.46 2.84 -8.31
CA LEU A 86 1.35 1.69 -8.45
C LEU A 86 2.53 1.79 -7.48
N PRO A 87 3.19 0.68 -7.13
CA PRO A 87 4.41 0.72 -6.30
C PRO A 87 5.53 1.59 -6.90
N SER A 88 5.57 1.77 -8.22
CA SER A 88 6.50 2.66 -8.92
C SER A 88 6.16 4.15 -8.79
N GLU A 89 4.96 4.49 -8.31
CA GLU A 89 4.46 5.86 -8.15
C GLU A 89 4.50 6.31 -6.68
N VAL A 90 4.93 5.45 -5.76
CA VAL A 90 5.03 5.74 -4.32
C VAL A 90 6.45 5.46 -3.83
N VAL A 91 7.10 6.50 -3.28
CA VAL A 91 8.44 6.39 -2.70
C VAL A 91 8.34 6.33 -1.17
N ALA A 92 8.97 5.32 -0.58
CA ALA A 92 9.17 5.22 0.87
C ALA A 92 10.67 5.27 1.18
N ILE A 93 11.09 6.24 1.99
CA ILE A 93 12.50 6.49 2.31
C ILE A 93 12.76 6.11 3.76
N THR A 94 13.90 5.47 4.02
CA THR A 94 14.36 5.14 5.38
C THR A 94 15.88 5.33 5.47
N PHE A 95 16.40 5.54 6.68
CA PHE A 95 17.82 5.85 6.89
C PHE A 95 18.77 4.68 6.54
N THR A 96 18.32 3.43 6.65
CA THR A 96 19.20 2.27 6.47
C THR A 96 18.64 1.24 5.50
N LYS A 97 19.53 0.50 4.82
CA LYS A 97 19.14 -0.63 3.96
C LYS A 97 18.36 -1.72 4.72
N LYS A 98 18.70 -1.96 5.99
CA LYS A 98 17.99 -2.91 6.86
C LYS A 98 16.55 -2.45 7.12
N ALA A 99 16.34 -1.20 7.49
CA ALA A 99 15.01 -0.64 7.70
C ALA A 99 14.18 -0.62 6.40
N ALA A 100 14.81 -0.29 5.26
CA ALA A 100 14.15 -0.34 3.96
C ALA A 100 13.68 -1.77 3.61
N SER A 101 14.53 -2.77 3.88
CA SER A 101 14.23 -4.18 3.62
C SER A 101 13.09 -4.69 4.50
N GLU A 102 13.10 -4.28 5.78
CA GLU A 102 12.03 -4.60 6.73
C GLU A 102 10.70 -3.96 6.32
N LEU A 103 10.70 -2.66 5.97
CA LEU A 103 9.51 -1.95 5.51
C LEU A 103 8.94 -2.59 4.23
N LYS A 104 9.81 -2.93 3.26
CA LYS A 104 9.42 -3.65 2.04
C LYS A 104 8.78 -5.01 2.36
N ALA A 105 9.33 -5.76 3.31
CA ALA A 105 8.75 -7.03 3.73
C ALA A 105 7.37 -6.85 4.35
N ARG A 106 7.19 -5.83 5.21
CA ARG A 106 5.91 -5.49 5.84
C ARG A 106 4.85 -5.07 4.81
N ILE A 107 5.20 -4.20 3.86
CA ILE A 107 4.31 -3.77 2.77
C ILE A 107 3.85 -4.99 1.97
N ARG A 108 4.77 -5.86 1.55
CA ARG A 108 4.45 -7.08 0.79
C ARG A 108 3.50 -8.01 1.56
N ALA A 109 3.75 -8.24 2.85
CA ALA A 109 2.87 -9.03 3.71
C ALA A 109 1.47 -8.39 3.81
N ARG A 110 1.41 -7.05 3.92
CA ARG A 110 0.14 -6.33 4.03
C ARG A 110 -0.68 -6.35 2.73
N VAL A 111 -0.04 -6.17 1.59
CA VAL A 111 -0.66 -6.32 0.25
C VAL A 111 -1.21 -7.73 0.07
N ALA A 112 -0.42 -8.76 0.44
CA ALA A 112 -0.86 -10.15 0.36
C ALA A 112 -2.10 -10.41 1.23
N ALA A 113 -2.21 -9.76 2.39
CA ALA A 113 -3.37 -9.87 3.27
C ALA A 113 -4.63 -9.18 2.71
N THR A 114 -4.50 -8.17 1.84
CA THR A 114 -5.64 -7.47 1.23
C THR A 114 -6.39 -8.34 0.21
N ARG A 115 -5.74 -9.34 -0.41
CA ARG A 115 -6.37 -10.26 -1.38
C ARG A 115 -7.46 -11.17 -0.80
N LYS A 116 -7.77 -11.08 0.51
CA LYS A 116 -8.73 -11.96 1.19
C LYS A 116 -10.14 -11.38 1.39
N SER A 117 -10.43 -10.16 0.91
CA SER A 117 -11.83 -9.75 0.77
C SER A 117 -12.33 -10.20 -0.61
N PRO A 118 -13.31 -11.11 -0.69
CA PRO A 118 -13.98 -11.36 -1.96
C PRO A 118 -14.53 -10.02 -2.45
N ILE A 119 -14.30 -9.72 -3.73
CA ILE A 119 -15.14 -8.78 -4.45
C ILE A 119 -16.53 -9.39 -4.32
N LEU A 120 -17.40 -8.77 -3.51
CA LEU A 120 -18.82 -9.07 -3.53
C LEU A 120 -19.27 -8.73 -4.95
N GLY A 121 -19.34 -9.75 -5.79
CA GLY A 121 -20.15 -9.73 -6.99
C GLY A 121 -21.60 -9.96 -6.59
N GLY A 122 -22.50 -9.26 -7.28
CA GLY A 122 -23.96 -9.36 -7.17
C GLY A 122 -24.56 -8.26 -6.29
N ASP A 123 -25.54 -7.46 -6.72
CA ASP A 123 -26.55 -7.69 -7.76
C ASP A 123 -27.01 -6.36 -8.41
N ASP A 124 -27.41 -6.47 -9.69
CA ASP A 124 -28.15 -5.55 -10.59
C ASP A 124 -27.57 -4.17 -10.98
#